data_AF-A0A9D8BRG6-F1
#
_entry.id   AF-A0A9D8BRG6-F1
#
_cell.length_a   1.000
_cell.length_b   1.000
_cell.length_c   1.000
_cell.angle_alpha   90.00
_cell.angle_beta   90.00
_cell.angle_gamma   90.00
#
_symmetry.space_group_name_H-M   'P 1'
#
loop_
_entity.id
_entity.type
_entity.pdbx_description
1 polymer ?
#
loop_
_entity_poly.entity_id
_entity_poly.type
_entity_poly.pdbx_seq_one_letter_code
_entity_poly.pdbx_strand_id
1 'polypeptide(L)'
;MSMTFDDIPEGAAVLLDSNIFVYAFAEKSPECSTLIQRCKGGKIFGVVSVFTLAEVCHKTMGIEAAALVGRSAVPAKYLKDHPETTTKLTRYASFMEDVILRCNLGIVESSDTDLLRSQAIRNRYGMLTTDSINVQVLLEYGIPAIATNDMDFERIEGIRVFMPGDIE
;
A
#
# COMPACT_ATOMS: atom_id res chain seq x y z
N MET A 1 19.50 -4.96 11.56
CA MET A 1 19.02 -5.81 10.46
C MET A 1 17.56 -5.47 10.29
N SER A 2 17.19 -4.95 9.13
CA SER A 2 15.78 -4.78 8.77
C SER A 2 15.11 -6.16 8.72
N MET A 3 13.87 -6.25 9.19
CA MET A 3 13.08 -7.48 9.08
C MET A 3 12.55 -7.57 7.64
N THR A 4 12.57 -8.76 7.07
CA THR A 4 12.09 -9.04 5.71
C THR A 4 10.66 -9.56 5.74
N PHE A 5 9.96 -9.60 4.60
CA PHE A 5 8.60 -10.16 4.60
C PHE A 5 8.53 -11.62 5.03
N ASP A 6 9.60 -12.40 4.85
CA ASP A 6 9.67 -13.79 5.31
C ASP A 6 9.68 -13.92 6.84
N ASP A 7 10.12 -12.88 7.55
CA ASP A 7 10.10 -12.83 9.01
C ASP A 7 8.70 -12.57 9.59
N ILE A 8 7.70 -12.26 8.76
CA ILE A 8 6.31 -12.13 9.20
C ILE A 8 5.78 -13.53 9.56
N PRO A 9 5.34 -13.77 10.81
CA PRO A 9 4.81 -15.08 11.19
C PRO A 9 3.45 -15.35 10.55
N GLU A 10 3.14 -16.62 10.28
CA GLU A 10 1.80 -17.01 9.82
C GLU A 10 0.74 -16.69 10.90
N GLY A 11 -0.44 -16.24 10.46
CA GLY A 11 -1.52 -15.76 11.32
C GLY A 11 -1.34 -14.32 11.84
N ALA A 12 -0.25 -13.64 11.52
CA ALA A 12 -0.05 -12.25 11.90
C ALA A 12 -1.02 -11.29 11.20
N ALA A 13 -1.41 -10.24 11.92
CA ALA A 13 -2.02 -9.04 11.35
C ALA A 13 -0.93 -8.03 10.99
N VAL A 14 -0.90 -7.58 9.74
CA VAL A 14 0.12 -6.64 9.24
C VAL A 14 -0.56 -5.58 8.38
N LEU A 15 -0.32 -4.30 8.66
CA LEU A 15 -0.76 -3.23 7.76
C LEU A 15 0.07 -3.28 6.49
N LEU A 16 -0.57 -3.27 5.32
CA LEU A 16 0.11 -3.28 4.03
C LEU A 16 0.10 -1.86 3.46
N ASP A 17 1.28 -1.29 3.24
CA ASP A 17 1.41 0.02 2.64
C ASP A 17 1.16 -0.02 1.11
N SER A 18 0.87 1.15 0.52
CA SER A 18 0.58 1.33 -0.90
C SER A 18 1.72 0.85 -1.80
N ASN A 19 2.98 1.07 -1.39
CA ASN A 19 4.15 0.70 -2.18
C ASN A 19 4.23 -0.82 -2.45
N ILE A 20 3.77 -1.66 -1.52
CA ILE A 20 3.73 -3.12 -1.66
C ILE A 20 2.90 -3.53 -2.88
N PHE A 21 1.69 -3.00 -2.96
CA PHE A 21 0.78 -3.28 -4.07
C PHE A 21 1.30 -2.69 -5.39
N VAL A 22 1.87 -1.50 -5.33
CA VAL A 22 2.40 -0.81 -6.52
C VAL A 22 3.61 -1.55 -7.10
N TYR A 23 4.53 -2.04 -6.26
CA TYR A 23 5.67 -2.83 -6.70
C TYR A 23 5.27 -4.20 -7.25
N ALA A 24 4.29 -4.86 -6.62
CA ALA A 24 3.75 -6.10 -7.15
C ALA A 24 3.05 -5.88 -8.51
N PHE A 25 2.23 -4.84 -8.63
CA PHE A 25 1.57 -4.50 -9.89
C PHE A 25 2.56 -4.17 -11.01
N ALA A 26 3.62 -3.43 -10.68
CA ALA A 26 4.66 -3.05 -11.61
C ALA A 26 5.67 -4.17 -11.92
N GLU A 27 5.50 -5.36 -11.33
CA GLU A 27 6.41 -6.51 -11.45
C GLU A 27 7.86 -6.15 -11.04
N LYS A 28 8.01 -5.24 -10.07
CA LYS A 28 9.32 -4.79 -9.59
C LYS A 28 9.85 -5.57 -8.40
N SER A 29 8.96 -6.19 -7.61
CA SER A 29 9.32 -6.94 -6.40
C SER A 29 8.60 -8.29 -6.37
N PRO A 30 9.32 -9.39 -6.67
CA PRO A 30 8.90 -10.74 -6.34
C PRO A 30 8.50 -10.94 -4.87
N GLU A 31 9.17 -10.28 -3.92
CA GLU A 31 8.84 -10.36 -2.49
C GLU A 31 7.48 -9.73 -2.17
N CYS A 32 7.18 -8.54 -2.69
CA CYS A 32 5.85 -7.92 -2.57
C CYS A 32 4.75 -8.80 -3.19
N SER A 33 5.05 -9.41 -4.34
CA SER A 33 4.12 -10.34 -4.99
C SER A 33 3.86 -11.57 -4.12
N THR A 34 4.91 -12.12 -3.51
CA THR A 34 4.82 -13.25 -2.56
C THR A 34 4.02 -12.88 -1.32
N LEU A 35 4.22 -11.69 -0.76
CA LEU A 35 3.45 -11.20 0.38
C LEU A 35 1.95 -11.13 0.07
N ILE A 36 1.56 -10.61 -1.10
CA ILE A 36 0.15 -10.61 -1.55
C ILE A 36 -0.37 -12.04 -1.69
N GLN A 37 0.41 -12.97 -2.22
CA GLN A 37 -0.01 -14.38 -2.31
C GLN A 37 -0.17 -15.03 -0.93
N ARG A 38 0.64 -14.65 0.07
CA ARG A 38 0.46 -15.09 1.46
C ARG A 38 -0.85 -14.58 2.05
N CYS A 39 -1.26 -13.36 1.72
CA CYS A 39 -2.59 -12.85 2.08
C CYS A 39 -3.71 -13.63 1.36
N LYS A 40 -3.56 -13.94 0.07
CA LYS A 40 -4.54 -14.77 -0.67
C LYS A 40 -4.68 -16.19 -0.11
N GLY A 41 -3.58 -16.77 0.32
CA GLY A 41 -3.54 -18.08 0.95
C GLY A 41 -4.02 -18.10 2.41
N GLY A 42 -4.42 -16.95 2.98
CA GLY A 42 -4.84 -16.84 4.38
C GLY A 42 -3.70 -16.99 5.39
N LYS A 43 -2.44 -17.01 4.96
CA LYS A 43 -1.26 -17.13 5.83
C LYS A 43 -0.99 -15.85 6.61
N ILE A 44 -1.34 -14.71 6.06
CA ILE A 44 -1.23 -13.39 6.71
C ILE A 44 -2.60 -12.73 6.62
N PHE A 45 -3.01 -12.06 7.68
CA PHE A 45 -4.14 -11.14 7.65
C PHE A 45 -3.63 -9.74 7.35
N GLY A 46 -3.83 -9.27 6.12
CA GLY A 46 -3.43 -7.93 5.73
C GLY A 46 -4.44 -6.90 6.23
N VAL A 47 -3.98 -5.72 6.64
CA VAL A 47 -4.87 -4.58 6.94
C VAL A 47 -4.53 -3.44 6.01
N VAL A 48 -5.55 -2.81 5.45
CA VAL A 48 -5.40 -1.66 4.54
C VAL A 48 -6.47 -0.64 4.83
N SER A 49 -6.15 0.65 4.70
CA SER A 49 -7.15 1.72 4.72
C SER A 49 -7.74 1.93 3.33
N VAL A 50 -8.97 2.46 3.26
CA VAL A 50 -9.57 2.88 1.97
C VAL A 50 -8.70 3.94 1.28
N PHE A 51 -8.01 4.80 2.04
CA PHE A 51 -7.04 5.75 1.51
C PHE A 51 -5.84 5.08 0.85
N THR A 52 -5.29 4.03 1.48
CA THR A 52 -4.22 3.21 0.88
C THR A 52 -4.69 2.59 -0.44
N LEU A 53 -5.88 1.99 -0.49
CA LEU A 53 -6.43 1.42 -1.72
C LEU A 53 -6.64 2.47 -2.82
N ALA A 54 -7.14 3.66 -2.47
CA ALA A 54 -7.29 4.76 -3.42
C ALA A 54 -5.95 5.23 -3.99
N GLU A 55 -4.91 5.28 -3.15
CA GLU A 55 -3.54 5.61 -3.57
C GLU A 55 -2.96 4.54 -4.50
N VAL A 56 -3.17 3.25 -4.20
CA VAL A 56 -2.78 2.14 -5.07
C VAL A 56 -3.46 2.26 -6.43
N CYS A 57 -4.78 2.48 -6.47
CA CYS A 57 -5.51 2.72 -7.72
C CYS A 57 -4.87 3.85 -8.53
N HIS A 58 -4.63 5.01 -7.90
CA HIS A 58 -4.09 6.18 -8.60
C HIS A 58 -2.68 5.91 -9.18
N LYS A 59 -1.79 5.31 -8.39
CA LYS A 59 -0.42 5.00 -8.81
C LYS A 59 -0.39 3.94 -9.92
N THR A 60 -1.20 2.90 -9.81
CA THR A 60 -1.26 1.81 -10.80
C THR A 60 -1.93 2.25 -12.11
N MET A 61 -2.93 3.14 -12.07
CA MET A 61 -3.45 3.81 -13.27
C MET A 61 -2.34 4.54 -14.03
N GLY A 62 -1.47 5.27 -13.33
CA GLY A 62 -0.33 5.97 -13.93
C GLY A 62 0.65 5.01 -14.60
N ILE A 63 0.97 3.89 -13.94
CA ILE A 63 1.87 2.86 -14.48
C ILE A 63 1.26 2.21 -15.74
N GLU A 64 0.00 1.82 -15.69
CA GLU A 64 -0.68 1.21 -16.85
C GLU A 64 -0.78 2.18 -18.02
N ALA A 65 -1.14 3.42 -17.76
CA ALA A 65 -1.24 4.44 -18.80
C ALA A 65 0.13 4.75 -19.44
N ALA A 66 1.19 4.81 -18.64
CA ALA A 66 2.55 4.98 -19.16
C ALA A 66 2.92 3.84 -20.12
N ALA A 67 2.63 2.60 -19.74
CA ALA A 67 2.84 1.43 -20.60
C ALA A 67 2.00 1.51 -21.89
N LEU A 68 0.72 1.89 -21.80
CA LEU A 68 -0.18 2.00 -22.94
C LEU A 68 0.29 3.03 -23.99
N VAL A 69 0.91 4.13 -23.55
CA VAL A 69 1.38 5.21 -24.44
C VAL A 69 2.88 5.17 -24.72
N GLY A 70 3.57 4.09 -24.28
CA GLY A 70 4.99 3.88 -24.53
C GLY A 70 5.92 4.89 -23.84
N ARG A 71 5.56 5.35 -22.63
CA ARG A 71 6.36 6.28 -21.81
C ARG A 71 6.82 5.62 -20.51
N SER A 72 7.90 6.13 -19.93
CA SER A 72 8.38 5.68 -18.61
C SER A 72 7.47 6.11 -17.47
N ALA A 73 6.82 7.27 -17.60
CA ALA A 73 5.83 7.78 -16.67
C ALA A 73 4.87 8.73 -17.39
N VAL A 74 3.65 8.87 -16.86
CA VAL A 74 2.71 9.91 -17.27
C VAL A 74 2.28 10.74 -16.06
N PRO A 75 2.26 12.08 -16.15
CA PRO A 75 1.76 12.90 -15.06
C PRO A 75 0.24 12.75 -14.95
N ALA A 76 -0.31 12.94 -13.75
CA ALA A 76 -1.78 12.90 -13.54
C ALA A 76 -2.55 13.86 -14.48
N LYS A 77 -1.93 15.00 -14.83
CA LYS A 77 -2.48 15.94 -15.82
C LYS A 77 -2.70 15.29 -17.19
N TYR A 78 -1.82 14.39 -17.63
CA TYR A 78 -1.98 13.70 -18.92
C TYR A 78 -3.27 12.89 -18.97
N LEU A 79 -3.56 12.11 -17.91
CA LEU A 79 -4.79 11.32 -17.80
C LEU A 79 -6.06 12.18 -17.82
N LYS A 80 -5.98 13.36 -17.19
CA LYS A 80 -7.08 14.34 -17.18
C LYS A 80 -7.34 14.93 -18.56
N ASP A 81 -6.27 15.20 -19.30
CA ASP A 81 -6.34 15.81 -20.64
C ASP A 81 -6.69 14.76 -21.72
N HIS A 82 -6.58 13.45 -21.42
CA HIS A 82 -6.78 12.33 -22.35
C HIS A 82 -7.74 11.26 -21.75
N PRO A 83 -9.04 11.58 -21.56
CA PRO A 83 -10.00 10.66 -20.98
C PRO A 83 -10.14 9.35 -21.76
N GLU A 84 -9.90 9.36 -23.08
CA GLU A 84 -9.89 8.17 -23.95
C GLU A 84 -8.75 7.19 -23.64
N THR A 85 -7.69 7.66 -22.97
CA THR A 85 -6.65 6.78 -22.41
C THR A 85 -7.16 6.16 -21.12
N THR A 86 -7.73 6.99 -20.23
CA THR A 86 -8.25 6.55 -18.93
C THR A 86 -9.33 5.47 -19.05
N THR A 87 -10.24 5.60 -20.03
CA THR A 87 -11.32 4.61 -20.24
C THR A 87 -10.84 3.26 -20.76
N LYS A 88 -9.59 3.15 -21.22
CA LYS A 88 -8.98 1.90 -21.69
C LYS A 88 -8.16 1.19 -20.60
N LEU A 89 -7.93 1.84 -19.47
CA LEU A 89 -7.18 1.26 -18.36
C LEU A 89 -8.05 0.20 -17.68
N THR A 90 -7.59 -1.05 -17.70
CA THR A 90 -8.34 -2.21 -17.19
C THR A 90 -7.49 -3.08 -16.27
N ARG A 91 -6.16 -3.10 -16.46
CA ARG A 91 -5.24 -3.95 -15.69
C ARG A 91 -5.23 -3.55 -14.21
N TYR A 92 -5.18 -2.26 -13.92
CA TYR A 92 -5.21 -1.76 -12.53
C TYR A 92 -6.54 -2.13 -11.85
N ALA A 93 -7.66 -2.03 -12.57
CA ALA A 93 -8.98 -2.37 -12.04
C ALA A 93 -9.08 -3.87 -11.72
N SER A 94 -8.65 -4.73 -12.64
CA SER A 94 -8.62 -6.19 -12.40
C SER A 94 -7.67 -6.58 -11.29
N PHE A 95 -6.52 -5.93 -11.17
CA PHE A 95 -5.59 -6.14 -10.05
C PHE A 95 -6.24 -5.78 -8.71
N MET A 96 -6.90 -4.63 -8.63
CA MET A 96 -7.58 -4.20 -7.40
C MET A 96 -8.75 -5.10 -7.03
N GLU A 97 -9.54 -5.53 -8.00
CA GLU A 97 -10.62 -6.49 -7.80
C GLU A 97 -10.08 -7.83 -7.24
N ASP A 98 -9.01 -8.36 -7.85
CA ASP A 98 -8.36 -9.60 -7.39
C ASP A 98 -7.77 -9.44 -5.97
N VAL A 99 -7.17 -8.29 -5.65
CA VAL A 99 -6.69 -7.99 -4.29
C VAL A 99 -7.85 -7.97 -3.29
N ILE A 100 -8.90 -7.19 -3.55
CA ILE A 100 -10.01 -6.99 -2.62
C ILE A 100 -10.82 -8.27 -2.42
N LEU A 101 -11.11 -9.01 -3.49
CA LEU A 101 -12.00 -10.17 -3.42
C LEU A 101 -11.30 -11.45 -2.94
N ARG A 102 -9.98 -11.56 -3.09
CA ARG A 102 -9.27 -12.83 -2.88
C ARG A 102 -8.21 -12.79 -1.80
N CYS A 103 -7.75 -11.62 -1.37
CA CYS A 103 -6.82 -11.52 -0.25
C CYS A 103 -7.59 -11.57 1.08
N ASN A 104 -7.00 -12.23 2.08
CA ASN A 104 -7.46 -12.17 3.46
C ASN A 104 -7.13 -10.78 4.06
N LEU A 105 -7.98 -9.79 3.77
CA LEU A 105 -7.78 -8.39 4.15
C LEU A 105 -8.87 -7.88 5.09
N GLY A 106 -8.46 -7.11 6.10
CA GLY A 106 -9.31 -6.14 6.78
C GLY A 106 -9.21 -4.78 6.10
N ILE A 107 -10.28 -4.35 5.45
CA ILE A 107 -10.36 -3.00 4.88
C ILE A 107 -10.95 -2.06 5.94
N VAL A 108 -10.14 -1.11 6.39
CA VAL A 108 -10.51 -0.13 7.41
C VAL A 108 -11.02 1.13 6.74
N GLU A 109 -12.25 1.51 7.06
CA GLU A 109 -12.78 2.82 6.75
C GLU A 109 -12.08 3.86 7.63
N SER A 110 -11.72 5.00 7.05
CA SER A 110 -11.10 6.10 7.79
C SER A 110 -12.05 7.28 7.81
N SER A 111 -12.29 7.80 9.00
CA SER A 111 -13.18 8.92 9.29
C SER A 111 -12.44 10.27 9.22
N ASP A 112 -13.21 11.36 9.26
CA ASP A 112 -12.69 12.71 9.49
C ASP A 112 -11.90 12.81 10.81
N THR A 113 -12.34 12.04 11.82
CA THR A 113 -11.69 11.94 13.12
C THR A 113 -10.28 11.35 12.99
N ASP A 114 -10.07 10.35 12.13
CA ASP A 114 -8.75 9.74 11.91
C ASP A 114 -7.80 10.70 11.19
N LEU A 115 -8.33 11.47 10.24
CA LEU A 115 -7.58 12.53 9.56
C LEU A 115 -7.12 13.63 10.53
N LEU A 116 -7.96 13.99 11.50
CA LEU A 116 -7.62 14.98 12.53
C LEU A 116 -6.64 14.42 13.56
N ARG A 117 -6.86 13.19 14.05
CA ARG A 117 -5.95 12.53 15.01
C ARG A 117 -4.55 12.32 14.44
N SER A 118 -4.46 11.96 13.18
CA SER A 118 -3.18 11.79 12.48
C SER A 118 -2.37 13.09 12.36
N GLN A 119 -2.94 14.27 12.64
CA GLN A 119 -2.19 15.53 12.70
C GLN A 119 -1.08 15.50 13.75
N ALA A 120 -1.32 14.89 14.92
CA ALA A 120 -0.31 14.76 15.96
C ALA A 120 0.88 13.91 15.48
N ILE A 121 0.60 12.85 14.71
CA ILE A 121 1.60 11.98 14.10
C ILE A 121 2.41 12.76 13.05
N ARG A 122 1.75 13.51 12.16
CA ARG A 122 2.43 14.38 11.18
C ARG A 122 3.37 15.38 11.86
N ASN A 123 2.88 16.06 12.90
CA ASN A 123 3.69 17.06 13.61
C ASN A 123 4.88 16.43 14.34
N ARG A 124 4.70 15.24 14.92
CA ARG A 124 5.75 14.57 15.70
C ARG A 124 6.83 13.93 14.83
N TYR A 125 6.44 13.30 13.73
CA TYR A 125 7.33 12.46 12.93
C TYR A 125 7.62 13.03 11.54
N GLY A 126 6.98 14.13 11.14
CA GLY A 126 7.17 14.74 9.82
C GLY A 126 6.57 13.93 8.66
N MET A 127 5.65 13.01 8.95
CA MET A 127 5.08 12.09 7.96
C MET A 127 4.08 12.78 7.02
N LEU A 128 3.93 12.21 5.82
CA LEU A 128 2.88 12.61 4.89
C LEU A 128 1.49 12.18 5.38
N THR A 129 0.45 12.73 4.76
CA THR A 129 -0.93 12.54 5.23
C THR A 129 -1.36 11.07 5.24
N THR A 130 -1.21 10.34 4.13
CA THR A 130 -1.62 8.93 4.09
C THR A 130 -0.83 8.08 5.08
N ASP A 131 0.49 8.27 5.16
CA ASP A 131 1.34 7.50 6.08
C ASP A 131 0.96 7.77 7.53
N SER A 132 0.68 9.03 7.88
CA SER A 132 0.20 9.38 9.22
C SER A 132 -1.16 8.77 9.55
N ILE A 133 -2.04 8.58 8.54
CA ILE A 133 -3.31 7.87 8.72
C ILE A 133 -3.05 6.37 8.89
N ASN A 134 -2.11 5.78 8.15
CA ASN A 134 -1.73 4.39 8.33
C ASN A 134 -1.17 4.15 9.75
N VAL A 135 -0.36 5.07 10.29
CA VAL A 135 0.06 5.01 11.70
C VAL A 135 -1.13 5.14 12.65
N GLN A 136 -2.08 6.04 12.37
CA GLN A 136 -3.31 6.15 13.18
C GLN A 136 -4.09 4.82 13.20
N VAL A 137 -4.23 4.15 12.05
CA VAL A 137 -4.86 2.82 11.94
C VAL A 137 -4.09 1.76 12.73
N LEU A 138 -2.75 1.74 12.64
CA LEU A 138 -1.91 0.82 13.42
C LEU A 138 -2.19 0.96 14.92
N LEU A 139 -2.24 2.20 15.42
CA LEU A 139 -2.48 2.50 16.83
C LEU A 139 -3.92 2.18 17.26
N GLU A 140 -4.92 2.56 16.47
CA GLU A 140 -6.33 2.39 16.80
C GLU A 140 -6.76 0.93 16.87
N TYR A 141 -6.25 0.10 15.95
CA TYR A 141 -6.58 -1.32 15.89
C TYR A 141 -5.55 -2.21 16.57
N GLY A 142 -4.52 -1.63 17.20
CA GLY A 142 -3.47 -2.38 17.91
C GLY A 142 -2.69 -3.33 16.99
N ILE A 143 -2.51 -2.95 15.72
CA ILE A 143 -1.79 -3.76 14.73
C ILE A 143 -0.29 -3.51 14.93
N PRO A 144 0.49 -4.54 15.28
CA PRO A 144 1.86 -4.34 15.78
C PRO A 144 2.92 -4.35 14.67
N ALA A 145 2.50 -4.30 13.40
CA ALA A 145 3.37 -4.53 12.27
C ALA A 145 2.89 -3.82 11.00
N ILE A 146 3.84 -3.35 10.20
CA ILE A 146 3.62 -2.80 8.87
C ILE A 146 4.59 -3.44 7.86
N ALA A 147 4.09 -3.73 6.67
CA ALA A 147 4.89 -4.05 5.50
C ALA A 147 4.95 -2.82 4.59
N THR A 148 6.14 -2.27 4.41
CA THR A 148 6.39 -1.05 3.62
C THR A 148 7.83 -1.04 3.12
N ASN A 149 8.11 -0.29 2.06
CA ASN A 149 9.48 0.09 1.69
C ASN A 149 9.86 1.51 2.14
N ASP A 150 9.05 2.14 3.00
CA ASP A 150 9.33 3.47 3.54
C ASP A 150 9.95 3.37 4.94
N MET A 151 11.23 3.79 5.03
CA MET A 151 11.98 3.81 6.29
C MET A 151 11.40 4.79 7.33
N ASP A 152 10.55 5.73 6.91
CA ASP A 152 9.96 6.72 7.82
C ASP A 152 9.14 6.07 8.96
N PHE A 153 8.60 4.87 8.72
CA PHE A 153 7.87 4.08 9.72
C PHE A 153 8.77 3.48 10.82
N GLU A 154 10.08 3.35 10.60
CA GLU A 154 11.02 2.86 11.63
C GLU A 154 11.10 3.83 12.83
N ARG A 155 10.72 5.10 12.62
CA ARG A 155 10.66 6.12 13.67
C ARG A 155 9.50 5.94 14.64
N ILE A 156 8.55 5.04 14.34
CA ILE A 156 7.35 4.84 15.15
C ILE A 156 7.60 3.76 16.21
N GLU A 157 7.64 4.18 17.46
CA GLU A 157 7.84 3.28 18.60
C GLU A 157 6.73 2.23 18.70
N GLY A 158 7.12 0.98 18.94
CA GLY A 158 6.18 -0.13 19.18
C GLY A 158 5.64 -0.81 17.91
N ILE A 159 6.07 -0.39 16.72
CA ILE A 159 5.65 -0.99 15.44
C ILE A 159 6.84 -1.75 14.84
N ARG A 160 6.59 -2.99 14.39
CA ARG A 160 7.57 -3.76 13.62
C ARG A 160 7.45 -3.41 12.14
N VAL A 161 8.55 -2.97 11.55
CA VAL A 161 8.64 -2.63 10.13
C VAL A 161 9.27 -3.83 9.39
N PHE A 162 8.54 -4.35 8.42
CA PHE A 162 9.02 -5.35 7.47
C PHE A 162 9.19 -4.69 6.11
N MET A 163 10.32 -4.92 5.45
CA MET A 163 10.66 -4.31 4.16
C MET A 163 11.02 -5.39 3.13
N PRO A 164 10.82 -5.12 1.83
CA PRO A 164 11.34 -6.00 0.78
C PRO A 164 12.87 -5.90 0.73
N GLY A 165 13.55 -7.03 0.52
CA GLY A 165 15.00 -7.08 0.28
C GLY A 165 15.38 -6.90 -1.19
N ASP A 166 14.40 -6.90 -2.09
CA ASP A 166 14.57 -6.92 -3.55
C ASP A 166 14.30 -5.57 -4.24
N ILE A 167 14.14 -4.49 -3.46
CA ILE A 167 13.96 -3.11 -3.95
C ILE A 167 15.04 -2.20 -3.33
N GLU A 168 15.74 -1.46 -4.19
CA GLU A 168 16.71 -0.40 -3.82
C GLU A 168 16.05 0.96 -3.56
#